data_AF-A0A536TB52-F1
#
_entry.id   AF-A0A536TB52-F1
#
_cell.length_a   1.000
_cell.length_b   1.000
_cell.length_c   1.000
_cell.angle_alpha   90.00
_cell.angle_beta   90.00
_cell.angle_gamma   90.00
#
_symmetry.space_group_name_H-M   'P 1'
#
loop_
_entity.id
_entity.type
_entity.pdbx_description
1 polymer ?
#
loop_
_entity_poly.entity_id
_entity_poly.type
_entity_poly.pdbx_seq_one_letter_code
_entity_poly.pdbx_strand_id
1 'polypeptide(L)'
;MDLDVLSAGAGRSLVESLQARFAAQAGVSIHATFCAVGAIMEKLLAGEPCDMVILTAKQLESLSRSGRVVADSVVPLGWVETALAVKTGEPIPE
;
A
#
# COMPACT_ATOMS: atom_id res chain seq x y z
N MET A 1 11.77 -0.04 -17.50
CA MET A 1 10.37 0.40 -17.33
C MET A 1 10.12 0.40 -15.83
N ASP A 2 9.38 1.36 -15.34
CA ASP A 2 9.24 1.64 -13.92
C ASP A 2 7.76 1.60 -13.55
N LEU A 3 7.46 1.13 -12.33
CA LEU A 3 6.11 1.06 -11.77
C LEU A 3 6.08 1.86 -10.47
N ASP A 4 5.28 2.92 -10.44
CA ASP A 4 5.12 3.78 -9.27
C ASP A 4 4.00 3.26 -8.37
N VAL A 5 4.35 2.97 -7.12
CA VAL A 5 3.44 2.37 -6.14
C VAL A 5 3.28 3.26 -4.92
N LEU A 6 2.05 3.62 -4.60
CA LEU A 6 1.71 4.28 -3.34
C LEU A 6 1.06 3.27 -2.38
N SER A 7 1.64 3.05 -1.21
CA SER A 7 1.18 2.00 -0.31
C SER A 7 1.10 2.46 1.14
N ALA A 8 0.01 2.10 1.81
CA ALA A 8 -0.05 2.19 3.27
C ALA A 8 1.01 1.27 3.90
N GLY A 9 1.55 1.65 5.06
CA GLY A 9 2.69 0.96 5.68
C GLY A 9 2.58 -0.57 5.78
N ALA A 10 1.38 -1.13 5.95
CA ALA A 10 1.18 -2.58 6.00
C ALA A 10 1.55 -3.32 4.70
N GLY A 11 1.49 -2.66 3.54
CA GLY A 11 1.88 -3.25 2.25
C GLY A 11 3.38 -3.32 2.01
N ARG A 12 4.20 -2.69 2.87
CA ARG A 12 5.65 -2.54 2.66
C ARG A 12 6.38 -3.87 2.50
N SER A 13 6.25 -4.75 3.47
CA SER A 13 6.96 -6.03 3.46
C SER A 13 6.55 -6.90 2.27
N LEU A 14 5.28 -6.85 1.86
CA LEU A 14 4.79 -7.54 0.66
C LEU A 14 5.50 -7.03 -0.58
N VAL A 15 5.48 -5.71 -0.83
CA VAL A 15 6.09 -5.10 -2.03
C VAL A 15 7.60 -5.34 -2.05
N GLU A 16 8.30 -5.06 -0.95
CA GLU A 16 9.75 -5.24 -0.85
C GLU A 16 10.16 -6.71 -1.08
N SER A 17 9.39 -7.67 -0.58
CA SER A 17 9.67 -9.11 -0.81
C SER A 17 9.53 -9.54 -2.28
N LEU A 18 8.75 -8.82 -3.07
CA LEU A 18 8.45 -9.15 -4.47
C LEU A 18 9.32 -8.39 -5.47
N GLN A 19 9.92 -7.26 -5.08
CA GLN A 19 10.67 -6.36 -5.96
C GLN A 19 11.70 -7.08 -6.84
N ALA A 20 12.61 -7.84 -6.23
CA ALA A 20 13.70 -8.49 -6.97
C ALA A 20 13.17 -9.52 -7.99
N ARG A 21 12.19 -10.34 -7.57
CA ARG A 21 11.57 -11.33 -8.46
C ARG A 21 10.79 -10.68 -9.59
N PHE A 22 10.04 -9.63 -9.29
CA PHE A 22 9.26 -8.90 -10.28
C PHE A 22 10.16 -8.25 -11.33
N ALA A 23 11.25 -7.60 -10.90
CA ALA A 23 12.24 -7.03 -11.81
C ALA A 23 12.88 -8.08 -12.71
N ALA A 24 13.27 -9.24 -12.14
CA ALA A 24 13.87 -10.32 -12.91
C ALA A 24 12.91 -10.96 -13.94
N GLN A 25 11.62 -11.05 -13.64
CA GLN A 25 10.63 -11.72 -14.49
C GLN A 25 9.98 -10.78 -15.52
N ALA A 26 9.68 -9.54 -15.13
CA ALA A 26 8.97 -8.58 -15.95
C ALA A 26 9.88 -7.53 -16.60
N GLY A 27 11.13 -7.39 -16.15
CA GLY A 27 12.01 -6.30 -16.59
C GLY A 27 11.54 -4.91 -16.13
N VAL A 28 10.72 -4.87 -15.07
CA VAL A 28 10.11 -3.65 -14.51
C VAL A 28 10.57 -3.46 -13.08
N SER A 29 11.12 -2.28 -12.78
CA SER A 29 11.50 -1.90 -11.41
C SER A 29 10.30 -1.27 -10.69
N ILE A 30 10.12 -1.58 -9.41
CA ILE A 30 9.05 -0.99 -8.59
C ILE A 30 9.64 0.14 -7.74
N HIS A 31 9.10 1.33 -7.90
CA HIS A 31 9.38 2.49 -7.04
C HIS A 31 8.20 2.70 -6.11
N ALA A 32 8.39 2.36 -4.83
CA ALA A 32 7.30 2.36 -3.87
C ALA A 32 7.49 3.43 -2.78
N THR A 33 6.43 4.18 -2.50
CA THR A 33 6.34 5.10 -1.37
C THR A 33 5.42 4.50 -0.30
N PHE A 34 5.93 4.44 0.94
CA PHE A 34 5.20 3.90 2.09
C PHE A 34 4.96 4.96 3.14
N CYS A 35 3.70 5.21 3.49
CA CYS A 35 3.32 6.19 4.49
C CYS A 35 2.08 5.73 5.28
N ALA A 36 1.65 6.55 6.24
CA ALA A 36 0.35 6.41 6.85
C ALA A 36 -0.76 6.52 5.79
N VAL A 37 -1.86 5.85 6.07
CA VAL A 37 -3.04 5.73 5.20
C VAL A 37 -3.57 7.10 4.72
N GLY A 38 -3.64 8.10 5.61
CA GLY A 38 -4.07 9.46 5.24
C GLY A 38 -3.07 10.17 4.32
N ALA A 39 -1.77 10.06 4.60
CA ALA A 39 -0.73 10.67 3.79
C ALA A 39 -0.68 10.08 2.37
N ILE A 40 -0.88 8.77 2.20
CA ILE A 40 -0.98 8.17 0.86
C ILE A 40 -2.18 8.73 0.08
N MET A 41 -3.32 8.93 0.74
CA MET A 41 -4.48 9.57 0.10
C MET A 41 -4.16 10.99 -0.34
N GLU A 42 -3.54 11.79 0.51
CA GLU A 42 -3.14 13.17 0.19
C GLU A 42 -2.22 13.20 -1.03
N LYS A 43 -1.20 12.33 -1.07
CA LYS A 43 -0.26 12.20 -2.18
C LYS A 43 -0.95 11.83 -3.49
N LEU A 44 -1.83 10.83 -3.45
CA LEU A 44 -2.61 10.41 -4.63
C LEU A 44 -3.50 11.55 -5.14
N LEU A 45 -4.18 12.27 -4.24
CA LEU A 45 -5.05 13.39 -4.59
C LEU A 45 -4.28 14.63 -5.06
N ALA A 46 -3.04 14.80 -4.61
CA ALA A 46 -2.13 15.83 -5.09
C ALA A 46 -1.57 15.53 -6.50
N GLY A 47 -1.84 14.34 -7.05
CA GLY A 47 -1.40 13.95 -8.38
C GLY A 47 0.03 13.42 -8.43
N GLU A 48 0.55 12.87 -7.33
CA GLU A 48 1.80 12.10 -7.39
C GLU A 48 1.66 10.95 -8.39
N PRO A 49 2.70 10.67 -9.22
CA PRO A 49 2.71 9.51 -10.09
C PRO A 49 2.38 8.24 -9.32
N CYS A 50 1.41 7.48 -9.82
CA CYS A 50 0.92 6.28 -9.17
C CYS A 50 0.24 5.38 -10.19
N ASP A 51 0.88 4.26 -10.51
CA ASP A 51 0.31 3.19 -11.34
C ASP A 51 -0.52 2.21 -10.50
N MET A 52 -0.13 2.02 -9.25
CA MET A 52 -0.80 1.09 -8.32
C MET A 52 -0.86 1.67 -6.91
N VAL A 53 -2.03 1.57 -6.28
CA VAL A 53 -2.24 2.00 -4.89
C VAL A 53 -2.66 0.83 -4.01
N ILE A 54 -2.05 0.71 -2.83
CA ILE A 54 -2.38 -0.30 -1.82
C ILE A 54 -2.88 0.41 -0.56
N LEU A 55 -4.20 0.32 -0.33
CA LEU A 55 -4.89 1.00 0.77
C LEU A 55 -5.93 0.07 1.41
N THR A 56 -6.58 0.57 2.47
CA THR A 56 -7.71 -0.12 3.10
C THR A 56 -8.91 -0.22 2.15
N ALA A 57 -9.71 -1.28 2.29
CA ALA A 57 -10.91 -1.49 1.46
C ALA A 57 -11.85 -0.27 1.44
N LYS A 58 -12.12 0.31 2.62
CA LYS A 58 -12.96 1.51 2.77
C LYS A 58 -12.45 2.70 1.94
N GLN A 59 -11.13 2.89 1.84
CA GLN A 59 -10.57 3.97 1.03
C GLN A 59 -10.61 3.66 -0.45
N LEU A 60 -10.30 2.42 -0.85
CA LEU A 60 -10.40 2.00 -2.25
C LEU A 60 -11.84 2.13 -2.77
N GLU A 61 -12.86 1.84 -1.96
CA GLU A 61 -14.26 2.11 -2.30
C GLU A 61 -14.55 3.60 -2.54
N SER A 62 -13.94 4.49 -1.76
CA SER A 62 -14.09 5.94 -1.94
C SER A 62 -13.39 6.43 -3.22
N LEU A 63 -12.18 5.92 -3.47
CA LEU A 63 -11.41 6.23 -4.67
C LEU A 63 -12.08 5.69 -5.94
N SER A 64 -12.69 4.51 -5.86
CA SER A 64 -13.43 3.90 -6.98
C SER A 64 -14.66 4.74 -7.32
N ARG A 65 -15.44 5.14 -6.32
CA ARG A 65 -16.60 6.03 -6.51
C ARG A 65 -16.25 7.41 -7.09
N SER A 66 -15.06 7.93 -6.77
CA SER A 66 -14.56 9.18 -7.34
C SER A 66 -13.82 9.02 -8.68
N GLY A 67 -13.74 7.79 -9.22
CA GLY A 67 -13.09 7.50 -10.49
C GLY A 67 -11.57 7.74 -10.47
N ARG A 68 -10.93 7.63 -9.30
CA ARG A 68 -9.48 7.78 -9.12
C ARG A 68 -8.72 6.46 -9.11
N VAL A 69 -9.45 5.35 -8.99
CA VAL A 69 -8.93 4.01 -9.28
C VAL A 69 -9.88 3.31 -10.25
N VAL A 70 -9.35 2.37 -11.02
CA VAL A 70 -10.16 1.51 -11.89
C VAL A 70 -10.94 0.54 -11.00
N ALA A 71 -12.27 0.66 -10.98
CA ALA A 71 -13.11 -0.12 -10.06
C ALA A 71 -12.87 -1.63 -10.15
N ASP A 72 -12.77 -2.14 -11.38
CA ASP A 72 -12.60 -3.58 -11.65
C ASP A 72 -11.20 -4.11 -11.33
N SER A 73 -10.23 -3.24 -11.02
CA SER A 73 -8.88 -3.67 -10.60
C SER A 73 -8.75 -3.83 -9.07
N VAL A 74 -9.75 -3.44 -8.29
CA VAL A 74 -9.70 -3.51 -6.82
C VAL A 74 -9.84 -4.96 -6.39
N VAL A 75 -8.77 -5.50 -5.77
CA VAL A 75 -8.73 -6.87 -5.27
C VAL A 75 -8.19 -6.93 -3.83
N PRO A 76 -8.75 -7.78 -2.95
CA PRO A 76 -8.16 -8.01 -1.62
C PRO A 76 -6.79 -8.69 -1.73
N LEU A 77 -5.79 -8.14 -1.03
CA LEU A 77 -4.44 -8.73 -0.96
C LEU A 77 -4.20 -9.56 0.31
N GLY A 78 -4.94 -9.26 1.38
CA GLY A 78 -4.78 -9.92 2.68
C GLY A 78 -5.39 -9.11 3.82
N TRP A 79 -5.16 -9.60 5.03
CA TRP A 79 -5.66 -9.01 6.28
C TRP A 79 -4.52 -8.34 7.03
N VAL A 80 -4.84 -7.27 7.75
CA VAL A 80 -3.91 -6.59 8.66
C VAL A 80 -4.57 -6.57 10.02
N GLU A 81 -4.00 -7.29 10.97
CA GLU A 81 -4.48 -7.33 12.34
C GLU A 81 -4.16 -6.02 13.06
N THR A 82 -5.07 -5.57 13.92
CA THR A 82 -4.81 -4.45 14.82
C THR A 82 -4.31 -5.00 16.15
N ALA A 83 -3.12 -4.56 16.57
CA ALA A 83 -2.48 -5.04 17.79
C ALA A 83 -1.83 -3.89 18.56
N LEU A 84 -1.62 -4.09 19.85
CA LEU A 84 -0.86 -3.19 20.71
C LEU A 84 0.60 -3.65 20.75
N ALA A 85 1.52 -2.78 20.35
CA ALA A 85 2.94 -3.05 20.47
C ALA A 85 3.43 -2.73 21.88
N VAL A 86 4.01 -3.72 22.56
CA VAL A 86 4.64 -3.56 23.88
C VAL A 86 6.15 -3.76 23.71
N LYS A 87 6.95 -2.89 24.34
CA LYS A 87 8.41 -3.02 24.30
C LYS A 87 8.84 -4.28 25.05
N THR A 88 9.81 -5.00 24.53
CA THR A 88 10.36 -6.20 25.18
C THR A 88 10.78 -5.90 26.61
N GLY A 89 10.25 -6.67 27.56
CA GLY A 89 10.53 -6.53 28.99
C GLY A 89 9.54 -5.65 29.76
N GLU A 90 8.63 -4.95 29.09
CA GLU A 90 7.57 -4.17 29.74
C GLU A 90 6.32 -5.05 29.99
N PRO A 91 5.52 -4.75 31.05
CA PRO A 91 4.27 -5.45 31.29
C PRO A 91 3.26 -5.21 30.16
N ILE A 92 2.49 -6.25 29.82
CA ILE A 92 1.38 -6.14 28.86
C ILE A 92 0.24 -5.34 29.51
N PRO A 93 -0.27 -4.27 28.86
CA PRO A 93 -1.40 -3.52 29.38
C PRO A 93 -2.67 -4.38 29.50
N GLU A 94 -3.43 -4.20 30.59
CA GLU A 94 -4.76 -4.80 30.79
C GLU A 94 -5.84 -4.11 29.94
#